data_AF-A0AAW1TLG4-F1
#
_entry.id   AF-A0AAW1TLG4-F1
#
_cell.length_a   1.000
_cell.length_b   1.000
_cell.length_c   1.000
_cell.angle_alpha   90.00
_cell.angle_beta   90.00
_cell.angle_gamma   90.00
#
_symmetry.space_group_name_H-M   'P 1'
#
loop_
_entity.id
_entity.type
_entity.pdbx_description
1 polymer ?
#
loop_
_entity_poly.entity_id
_entity_poly.type
_entity_poly.pdbx_seq_one_letter_code
_entity_poly.pdbx_strand_id
1 'polypeptide(L)'
;MTNMPRIYKTREDVKKRVPIDEKIMRSAVADVIAGASIRGTAKSYGLAVMTLKRYARKRKNATTKQIDYTPNYRHSQIFSITEESELVNYLMKASKLYHGLTAKNVRQLAFQYATENKKQRMIDGGPPGTEGAPHPSGWMTCQTFCFFEIFPKACKMQQE
;
A
#
# COMPACT_ATOMS: atom_id res chain seq x y z
N MET A 1 3.13 27.45 28.08
CA MET A 1 2.65 26.06 28.25
C MET A 1 2.71 25.37 26.90
N THR A 2 3.66 24.46 26.70
CA THR A 2 3.83 23.76 25.41
C THR A 2 2.70 22.75 25.23
N ASN A 3 1.90 22.93 24.18
CA ASN A 3 0.86 21.98 23.76
C ASN A 3 1.55 20.65 23.42
N MET A 4 1.56 19.68 24.34
CA MET A 4 2.17 18.37 24.08
C MET A 4 1.33 17.64 23.02
N PRO A 5 1.95 17.11 21.96
CA PRO A 5 1.22 16.44 20.90
C PRO A 5 0.46 15.24 21.47
N ARG A 6 -0.84 15.17 21.17
CA ARG A 6 -1.73 14.09 21.61
C ARG A 6 -1.21 12.74 21.08
N ILE A 7 -0.76 11.88 21.97
CA ILE A 7 -0.37 10.50 21.62
C ILE A 7 -1.66 9.68 21.47
N TYR A 8 -1.99 9.30 20.23
CA TYR A 8 -3.15 8.48 19.95
C TYR A 8 -2.90 7.02 20.36
N LYS A 9 -3.66 6.53 21.35
CA LYS A 9 -3.74 5.10 21.68
C LYS A 9 -4.99 4.51 21.04
N THR A 10 -4.83 3.45 20.25
CA THR A 10 -5.97 2.72 19.69
C THR A 10 -6.72 2.00 20.82
N ARG A 11 -8.05 1.97 20.75
CA ARG A 11 -8.87 1.17 21.69
C ARG A 11 -8.55 -0.32 21.51
N GLU A 12 -8.43 -1.05 22.61
CA GLU A 12 -8.02 -2.47 22.60
C GLU A 12 -9.08 -3.38 21.95
N ASP A 13 -10.36 -3.07 22.14
CA ASP A 13 -11.50 -3.85 21.62
C ASP A 13 -11.72 -3.72 20.11
N VAL A 14 -10.90 -2.93 19.41
CA VAL A 14 -11.05 -2.72 17.98
C VAL A 14 -10.66 -3.99 17.24
N LYS A 15 -11.64 -4.58 16.54
CA LYS A 15 -11.40 -5.73 15.68
C LYS A 15 -10.32 -5.41 14.64
N LYS A 16 -9.15 -6.03 14.81
CA LYS A 16 -8.03 -5.89 13.88
C LYS A 16 -8.38 -6.52 12.53
N ARG A 17 -7.85 -5.94 11.45
CA ARG A 17 -7.95 -6.54 10.12
C ARG A 17 -7.08 -7.80 10.09
N VAL A 18 -7.71 -8.95 9.88
CA VAL A 18 -6.99 -10.23 9.75
C VAL A 18 -6.64 -10.44 8.27
N PRO A 19 -5.36 -10.74 7.94
CA PRO A 19 -4.97 -11.16 6.61
C PRO A 19 -5.77 -12.39 6.20
N ILE A 20 -6.30 -12.37 4.98
CA ILE A 20 -7.12 -13.47 4.48
C ILE A 20 -6.23 -14.41 3.69
N ASP A 21 -6.28 -15.69 4.01
CA ASP A 21 -5.63 -16.73 3.23
C ASP A 21 -6.35 -16.94 1.89
N GLU A 22 -5.55 -17.02 0.82
CA GLU A 22 -6.02 -17.14 -0.55
C GLU A 22 -6.79 -18.45 -0.75
N LYS A 23 -6.28 -19.55 -0.17
CA LYS A 23 -6.88 -20.88 -0.30
C LYS A 23 -8.27 -20.93 0.30
N ILE A 24 -8.43 -20.40 1.52
CA ILE A 24 -9.71 -20.32 2.23
C ILE A 24 -10.71 -19.49 1.42
N MET A 25 -10.30 -18.33 0.90
CA MET A 25 -11.18 -17.47 0.09
C MET A 25 -11.61 -18.17 -1.20
N ARG A 26 -10.72 -18.90 -1.86
CA ARG A 26 -11.01 -19.62 -3.10
C ARG A 26 -12.06 -20.71 -2.89
N SER A 27 -11.94 -21.51 -1.83
CA SER A 27 -12.92 -22.54 -1.47
C SER A 27 -14.28 -21.93 -1.12
N ALA A 28 -14.30 -20.93 -0.24
CA ALA A 28 -15.54 -20.27 0.17
C ALA A 28 -16.30 -19.65 -1.02
N VAL A 29 -15.59 -19.04 -1.98
CA VAL A 29 -16.21 -18.48 -3.19
C VAL A 29 -16.72 -19.60 -4.11
N ALA A 30 -16.04 -20.74 -4.19
CA ALA A 30 -16.53 -21.89 -4.96
C ALA A 30 -17.87 -22.40 -4.42
N ASP A 31 -18.00 -22.55 -3.11
CA ASP A 31 -19.25 -23.00 -2.47
C ASP A 31 -20.39 -22.00 -2.69
N VAL A 32 -20.10 -20.69 -2.58
CA VAL A 32 -21.10 -19.63 -2.85
C VAL A 32 -21.57 -19.65 -4.29
N ILE A 33 -20.69 -19.98 -5.24
CA ILE A 33 -21.06 -20.07 -6.66
C ILE A 33 -21.81 -21.36 -6.97
N ALA A 34 -21.52 -22.44 -6.25
CA ALA A 34 -22.32 -23.67 -6.29
C ALA A 34 -23.75 -23.49 -5.74
N GLY A 35 -24.02 -22.38 -5.04
CA GLY A 35 -25.36 -22.01 -4.58
C GLY A 35 -25.50 -21.90 -3.06
N ALA A 36 -24.42 -22.09 -2.29
CA ALA A 36 -24.48 -21.98 -0.83
C ALA A 36 -24.73 -20.53 -0.38
N SER A 37 -25.36 -20.37 0.78
CA SER A 37 -25.67 -19.05 1.34
C SER A 37 -24.40 -18.27 1.70
N ILE A 38 -24.30 -16.99 1.31
CA ILE A 38 -23.13 -16.15 1.57
C ILE A 38 -22.87 -15.98 3.07
N ARG A 39 -23.94 -15.84 3.87
CA ARG A 39 -23.81 -15.64 5.32
C ARG A 39 -23.40 -16.92 6.04
N GLY A 40 -23.96 -18.07 5.64
CA GLY A 40 -23.61 -19.37 6.21
C GLY A 40 -22.17 -19.77 5.90
N THR A 41 -21.79 -19.69 4.63
CA THR A 41 -20.40 -19.94 4.19
C THR A 41 -19.41 -19.02 4.89
N ALA A 42 -19.66 -17.71 4.94
CA ALA A 42 -18.80 -16.77 5.65
C ALA A 42 -18.61 -17.15 7.14
N LYS A 43 -19.67 -17.60 7.81
CA LYS A 43 -19.59 -18.06 9.21
C LYS A 43 -18.73 -19.32 9.34
N SER A 44 -18.94 -20.32 8.48
CA SER A 44 -18.19 -21.59 8.51
C SER A 44 -16.69 -21.39 8.26
N TYR A 45 -16.34 -20.51 7.33
CA TYR A 45 -14.94 -20.22 6.99
C TYR A 45 -14.31 -19.10 7.84
N GLY A 46 -15.03 -18.51 8.80
CA GLY A 46 -14.54 -17.41 9.64
C GLY A 46 -14.26 -16.10 8.88
N LEU A 47 -14.90 -15.90 7.72
CA LEU A 47 -14.70 -14.74 6.85
C LEU A 47 -15.70 -13.62 7.14
N ALA A 48 -15.30 -12.38 6.86
CA ALA A 48 -16.25 -11.27 6.83
C ALA A 48 -17.21 -11.43 5.64
N VAL A 49 -18.52 -11.39 5.93
CA VAL A 49 -19.61 -11.56 4.93
C VAL A 49 -19.42 -10.63 3.72
N MET A 50 -19.07 -9.36 3.97
CA MET A 50 -18.87 -8.37 2.90
C MET A 50 -17.66 -8.69 2.04
N THR A 51 -16.60 -9.26 2.61
CA THR A 51 -15.41 -9.65 1.85
C THR A 51 -15.71 -10.83 0.94
N LEU A 52 -16.39 -11.86 1.46
CA LEU A 52 -16.81 -12.99 0.64
C LEU A 52 -17.76 -12.55 -0.48
N LYS A 53 -18.73 -11.69 -0.17
CA LYS A 53 -19.66 -11.11 -1.16
C LYS A 53 -18.91 -10.34 -2.25
N ARG A 54 -17.91 -9.53 -1.89
CA ARG A 54 -17.07 -8.78 -2.84
C ARG A 54 -16.35 -9.73 -3.80
N TYR A 55 -15.71 -10.78 -3.29
CA TYR A 55 -14.98 -11.74 -4.14
C TYR A 55 -15.88 -12.65 -4.96
N ALA A 56 -17.05 -13.03 -4.43
CA ALA A 56 -18.06 -13.76 -5.20
C ALA A 56 -18.57 -12.94 -6.38
N ARG A 57 -18.83 -11.64 -6.18
CA ARG A 57 -19.17 -10.71 -7.28
C ARG A 57 -18.02 -10.55 -8.27
N LYS A 58 -16.80 -10.35 -7.78
CA LYS A 58 -15.58 -10.28 -8.62
C LYS A 58 -15.48 -11.53 -9.51
N ARG A 59 -15.79 -12.72 -8.98
CA ARG A 59 -15.79 -13.98 -9.74
C ARG A 59 -16.93 -14.16 -10.73
N LYS A 60 -18.10 -13.60 -10.45
CA LYS A 60 -19.21 -13.62 -11.42
C LYS A 60 -18.96 -12.69 -12.60
N ASN A 61 -18.28 -11.56 -12.37
CA ASN A 61 -18.06 -10.53 -13.40
C ASN A 61 -16.76 -10.72 -14.19
N ALA A 62 -15.89 -11.65 -13.77
CA ALA A 62 -14.61 -11.87 -14.45
C ALA A 62 -14.81 -12.70 -15.73
N THR A 63 -14.22 -12.24 -16.83
CA THR A 63 -14.14 -12.99 -18.10
C THR A 63 -13.34 -14.29 -17.94
N THR A 64 -12.31 -14.27 -17.09
CA THR A 64 -11.44 -15.43 -16.81
C THR A 64 -11.79 -16.06 -15.46
N LYS A 65 -11.74 -17.40 -15.40
CA LYS A 65 -12.00 -18.18 -14.17
C LYS A 65 -10.92 -18.01 -13.09
N GLN A 66 -9.71 -17.62 -13.48
CA GLN A 66 -8.60 -17.34 -12.58
C GLN A 66 -8.68 -15.90 -12.08
N ILE A 67 -8.74 -15.75 -10.76
CA ILE A 67 -8.88 -14.46 -10.09
C ILE A 67 -8.01 -14.46 -8.86
N ASP A 68 -7.25 -13.38 -8.71
CA ASP A 68 -6.47 -13.17 -7.49
C ASP A 68 -7.40 -12.80 -6.34
N TYR A 69 -7.30 -13.59 -5.27
CA TYR A 69 -8.00 -13.32 -4.01
C TYR A 69 -7.17 -12.44 -3.06
N THR A 70 -5.93 -12.12 -3.43
CA THR A 70 -5.07 -11.19 -2.71
C THR A 70 -5.40 -9.72 -3.06
N PRO A 71 -5.12 -8.77 -2.15
CA PRO A 71 -5.18 -7.35 -2.48
C PRO A 71 -4.13 -7.00 -3.55
N ASN A 72 -4.56 -6.30 -4.61
CA ASN A 72 -3.67 -5.86 -5.69
C ASN A 72 -3.00 -4.54 -5.33
N TYR A 73 -1.78 -4.60 -4.78
CA TYR A 73 -0.96 -3.42 -4.51
C TYR A 73 -0.12 -2.98 -5.72
N ARG A 74 -0.09 -3.75 -6.81
CA ARG A 74 0.71 -3.45 -8.01
C ARG A 74 0.23 -2.19 -8.72
N HIS A 75 -1.08 -1.92 -8.73
CA HIS A 75 -1.62 -0.69 -9.34
C HIS A 75 -1.10 0.58 -8.66
N SER A 76 -0.74 0.49 -7.38
CA SER A 76 -0.16 1.56 -6.57
C SER A 76 1.35 1.38 -6.38
N GLN A 77 2.05 0.61 -7.22
CA GLN A 77 3.51 0.51 -7.22
C GLN A 77 4.17 1.57 -8.13
N ILE A 78 5.10 2.36 -7.58
CA ILE A 78 5.78 3.47 -8.29
C ILE A 78 7.05 2.98 -8.98
N PHE A 79 7.82 2.19 -8.24
CA PHE A 79 9.13 1.70 -8.63
C PHE A 79 9.04 0.23 -9.04
N SER A 80 9.81 -0.15 -10.05
CA SER A 80 10.00 -1.56 -10.38
C SER A 80 10.80 -2.27 -9.27
N ILE A 81 10.79 -3.60 -9.25
CA ILE A 81 11.53 -4.37 -8.23
C ILE A 81 13.03 -4.04 -8.26
N THR A 82 13.59 -3.82 -9.44
CA THR A 82 14.99 -3.46 -9.61
C THR A 82 15.27 -2.06 -9.06
N GLU A 83 14.44 -1.08 -9.37
CA GLU A 83 14.55 0.29 -8.87
C GLU A 83 14.37 0.38 -7.34
N GLU A 84 13.45 -0.40 -6.77
CA GLU A 84 13.31 -0.51 -5.32
C GLU A 84 14.60 -1.04 -4.69
N SER A 85 15.22 -2.04 -5.31
CA SER A 85 16.48 -2.60 -4.80
C SER A 85 17.63 -1.59 -4.86
N GLU A 86 17.72 -0.80 -5.95
CA GLU A 86 18.72 0.26 -6.11
C GLU A 86 18.53 1.37 -5.08
N LEU A 87 17.29 1.84 -4.91
CA LEU A 87 16.95 2.87 -3.95
C LEU A 87 17.23 2.40 -2.51
N VAL A 88 16.87 1.17 -2.16
CA VAL A 88 17.17 0.58 -0.84
C VAL A 88 18.67 0.52 -0.61
N ASN A 89 19.44 0.04 -1.60
CA ASN A 89 20.89 -0.03 -1.49
C ASN A 89 21.51 1.37 -1.28
N TYR A 90 21.01 2.39 -1.97
CA TYR A 90 21.45 3.76 -1.78
C TYR A 90 21.10 4.28 -0.37
N LEU A 91 19.86 4.10 0.08
CA LEU A 91 19.42 4.53 1.40
C LEU A 91 20.23 3.88 2.53
N MET A 92 20.54 2.59 2.40
CA MET A 92 21.38 1.88 3.37
C MET A 92 22.81 2.43 3.40
N LYS A 93 23.40 2.77 2.25
CA LYS A 93 24.73 3.40 2.18
C LYS A 93 24.71 4.79 2.79
N ALA A 94 23.75 5.63 2.40
CA ALA A 94 23.60 6.99 2.90
C ALA A 94 23.34 7.00 4.42
N SER A 95 22.52 6.08 4.95
CA SER A 95 22.27 5.97 6.39
C SER A 95 23.48 5.55 7.22
N LYS A 96 24.52 4.96 6.60
CA LYS A 96 25.79 4.64 7.27
C LYS A 96 26.77 5.82 7.22
N LEU A 97 26.73 6.61 6.15
CA LEU A 97 27.59 7.77 5.95
C LEU A 97 27.12 8.98 6.77
N TYR A 98 25.81 9.20 6.81
CA TYR A 98 25.17 10.21 7.63
C TYR A 98 24.68 9.56 8.93
N HIS A 99 24.51 10.31 10.02
CA HIS A 99 24.09 9.81 11.34
C HIS A 99 22.65 9.25 11.38
N GLY A 100 22.32 8.32 10.49
CA GLY A 100 20.96 7.86 10.20
C GLY A 100 20.24 8.74 9.18
N LEU A 101 19.26 8.15 8.51
CA LEU A 101 18.27 8.87 7.70
C LEU A 101 16.93 8.91 8.43
N THR A 102 16.37 10.10 8.60
CA THR A 102 15.00 10.25 9.11
C THR A 102 13.99 9.85 8.03
N ALA A 103 12.79 9.44 8.43
CA ALA A 103 11.72 9.11 7.49
C ALA A 103 11.38 10.27 6.53
N LYS A 104 11.57 11.52 6.96
CA LYS A 104 11.39 12.70 6.10
C LYS A 104 12.43 12.74 4.98
N ASN A 105 13.71 12.51 5.33
CA ASN A 105 14.81 12.51 4.37
C ASN A 105 14.65 11.34 3.37
N VAL A 106 14.26 10.16 3.85
CA VAL A 106 13.99 8.99 2.99
C VAL A 106 12.90 9.29 1.95
N ARG A 107 11.79 9.94 2.37
CA ARG A 107 10.71 10.30 1.45
C ARG A 107 11.10 11.38 0.45
N GLN A 108 11.94 12.33 0.85
CA GLN A 108 12.52 13.32 -0.07
C GLN A 108 13.41 12.66 -1.13
N LEU A 109 14.27 11.73 -0.72
CA LEU A 109 15.13 10.98 -1.66
C LEU A 109 14.30 10.11 -2.61
N ALA A 110 13.29 9.41 -2.10
CA ALA A 110 12.38 8.62 -2.92
C ALA A 110 11.62 9.51 -3.93
N PHE A 111 11.19 10.70 -3.51
CA PHE A 111 10.55 11.66 -4.40
C PHE A 111 11.50 12.11 -5.52
N GLN A 112 12.71 12.56 -5.17
CA GLN A 112 13.72 12.95 -6.16
C GLN A 112 14.02 11.82 -7.14
N TYR A 113 14.23 10.61 -6.63
CA TYR A 113 14.47 9.43 -7.46
C TYR A 113 13.30 9.11 -8.41
N ALA A 114 12.06 9.31 -7.99
CA ALA A 114 10.89 9.13 -8.87
C ALA A 114 10.79 10.19 -9.96
N THR A 115 11.12 11.45 -9.63
CA THR A 115 11.08 12.57 -10.57
C THR A 115 12.16 12.43 -11.64
N GLU A 116 13.40 12.09 -11.25
CA GLU A 116 14.51 11.86 -12.18
C GLU A 116 14.23 10.67 -13.12
N ASN A 117 13.62 9.61 -12.59
CA ASN A 117 13.19 8.45 -13.40
C ASN A 117 11.87 8.68 -14.16
N LYS A 118 11.35 9.92 -14.18
CA LYS A 118 10.14 10.36 -14.90
C LYS A 118 8.96 9.40 -14.72
N LYS A 119 8.71 9.00 -13.47
CA LYS A 119 7.63 8.06 -13.17
C LYS A 119 6.28 8.67 -13.54
N GLN A 120 5.60 8.02 -14.49
CA GLN A 120 4.31 8.46 -15.03
C GLN A 120 3.29 8.81 -13.93
N ARG A 121 3.28 8.03 -12.85
CA ARG A 121 2.36 8.23 -11.72
C ARG A 121 2.57 9.53 -10.95
N MET A 122 3.67 10.24 -11.18
CA MET A 122 3.86 11.60 -10.68
C MET A 122 3.08 12.62 -11.54
N ILE A 123 2.93 12.36 -12.83
CA ILE A 123 2.33 13.31 -13.80
C ILE A 123 0.81 13.01 -14.01
N ASP A 124 0.33 11.85 -13.55
CA ASP A 124 -1.07 11.43 -13.67
C ASP A 124 -2.05 12.43 -13.04
N GLY A 125 -2.96 12.97 -13.86
CA GLY A 125 -3.95 13.97 -13.46
C GLY A 125 -3.52 15.44 -13.65
N GLY A 126 -2.29 15.67 -14.13
CA GLY A 126 -1.85 16.99 -14.60
C GLY A 126 -2.44 17.37 -15.96
N PRO A 127 -2.54 18.68 -16.29
CA PRO A 127 -2.95 19.11 -17.62
C PRO A 127 -1.98 18.63 -18.71
N PRO A 128 -2.46 18.40 -19.94
CA PRO A 128 -1.63 17.92 -21.05
C PRO A 128 -0.47 18.90 -21.32
N GLY A 129 0.75 18.39 -21.42
CA GLY A 129 1.98 19.19 -21.59
C GLY A 129 2.74 19.50 -20.30
N THR A 130 2.31 18.98 -19.14
CA THR A 130 3.01 19.19 -17.86
C THR A 130 4.33 18.39 -17.81
N GLU A 131 5.45 19.09 -17.59
CA GLU A 131 6.80 18.47 -17.50
C GLU A 131 7.07 17.74 -16.17
N GLY A 132 6.14 17.80 -15.21
CA GLY A 132 6.27 17.15 -13.91
C GLY A 132 7.27 17.81 -12.96
N ALA A 133 7.74 19.02 -13.28
CA ALA A 133 8.64 19.78 -12.41
C ALA A 133 7.93 20.18 -11.10
N PRO A 134 8.54 19.93 -9.92
CA PRO A 134 7.94 20.32 -8.65
C PRO A 134 7.95 21.86 -8.51
N HIS A 135 6.79 22.49 -8.64
CA HIS A 135 6.65 23.91 -8.32
C HIS A 135 6.71 24.10 -6.78
N PRO A 136 7.39 25.12 -6.24
CA PRO A 136 7.52 25.34 -4.80
C PRO A 136 6.18 25.40 -4.03
N SER A 137 5.11 25.85 -4.68
CA SER A 137 3.73 25.90 -4.15
C SER A 137 2.77 24.88 -4.79
N GLY A 138 3.29 23.93 -5.57
CA GLY A 138 2.49 22.95 -6.32
C GLY A 138 1.99 21.79 -5.47
N TRP A 139 1.02 21.05 -6.00
CA TRP A 139 0.37 19.92 -5.33
C TRP A 139 1.31 18.73 -5.10
N MET A 140 2.44 18.70 -5.82
CA MET A 140 3.47 17.67 -5.75
C MET A 140 4.76 18.21 -5.13
N THR A 141 4.64 18.72 -3.91
CA THR A 141 5.77 19.13 -3.07
C THR A 141 6.29 17.96 -2.24
N CYS A 142 7.57 17.98 -1.89
CA CYS A 142 8.20 16.98 -1.00
C CYS A 142 7.42 16.76 0.31
N GLN A 143 6.79 17.80 0.84
CA GLN A 143 5.96 17.73 2.05
C GLN A 143 4.68 16.91 1.84
N THR A 144 4.08 16.97 0.66
CA THR A 144 2.83 16.27 0.30
C THR A 144 3.10 14.81 -0.09
N PHE A 145 4.21 14.54 -0.78
CA PHE A 145 4.66 13.17 -1.08
C PHE A 145 4.96 12.37 0.20
N CYS A 146 5.35 13.05 1.28
CA CYS A 146 5.56 12.42 2.58
C CYS A 146 4.31 11.76 3.17
N PHE A 147 3.11 12.11 2.68
CA PHE A 147 1.82 11.59 3.15
C PHE A 147 1.40 10.27 2.48
N PHE A 148 1.94 9.94 1.31
CA PHE A 148 1.69 8.65 0.66
C PHE A 148 2.58 7.57 1.29
N GLU A 149 2.04 6.90 2.32
CA GLU A 149 2.70 5.77 2.99
C GLU A 149 2.89 4.57 2.04
N ILE A 150 4.08 4.45 1.45
CA ILE A 150 4.50 3.23 0.72
C ILE A 150 5.51 2.38 1.54
N PHE A 151 6.00 2.90 2.68
CA PHE A 151 7.00 2.18 3.51
C PHE A 151 6.55 1.78 4.93
N PRO A 152 5.44 1.05 5.17
CA PRO A 152 5.10 0.62 6.53
C PRO A 152 5.86 -0.63 7.03
N LYS A 153 6.73 -1.30 6.25
CA LYS A 153 7.24 -2.64 6.64
C LYS A 153 8.76 -2.82 6.77
N ALA A 154 9.60 -1.91 6.29
CA ALA A 154 11.05 -2.12 6.34
C ALA A 154 11.73 -1.57 7.61
N CYS A 155 11.07 -0.67 8.35
CA CYS A 155 11.69 0.03 9.48
C CYS A 155 11.21 -0.52 10.83
N LYS A 156 11.29 -1.83 11.03
CA LYS A 156 11.51 -2.36 12.38
C LYS A 156 13.02 -2.41 12.56
N MET A 157 13.59 -1.26 12.90
CA MET A 157 14.95 -1.17 13.40
C MET A 157 15.06 -2.16 14.57
N GLN A 158 15.84 -3.22 14.38
CA GLN A 158 16.35 -4.01 15.49
C GLN A 158 17.16 -3.04 16.35
N GLN A 159 16.56 -2.59 17.44
CA GLN A 159 17.33 -2.16 18.60
C GLN A 159 17.69 -3.47 19.29
N GLU A 160 18.99 -3.76 19.34
CA GLU A 160 19.56 -4.72 20.30
C GLU A 160 19.22 -4.29 21.73
#